data_AF-A0A6P6FCX8-F1
#
_entry.id   AF-A0A6P6FCX8-F1
#
_cell.length_a   1.000
_cell.length_b   1.000
_cell.length_c   1.000
_cell.angle_alpha   90.00
_cell.angle_beta   90.00
_cell.angle_gamma   90.00
#
_symmetry.space_group_name_H-M   'P 1'
#
loop_
_entity.id
_entity.type
_entity.pdbx_description
1 polymer ?
#
loop_
_entity_poly.entity_id
_entity_poly.type
_entity_poly.pdbx_seq_one_letter_code
_entity_poly.pdbx_strand_id
1 'polypeptide(L)'
;MTIGSRPIYRAVTGIAPPYVMYNNTSGTFYGYCIDLLNDIGSLAGFDYTIRKSFDEKYGDLDPKTGLWNGMIYELTSNMSDIAVGPIWITSSRAQVVDFAVPYQRPSGFTIMMLKKRRQAPFLRFLMILEIDVWIGFAFAFLFTIFLLYSLERYSPFSYRNNRPKYRNEADDRFSSLKECFWFAFTSITPHGGGEMPKNLSGKIVAGTWWLFGFVMVAAYSANLAAYETLERLQRNIESMDDLRKQYRVRYSTVANSSAFKYFLAMTRMEEWFYTNWRRMALDENTPEANRSDYAVWDYPFEDKFTKMYLAMKDTGFVRSVEEAVKMVREANRTYEFAFIAEAITVKYLTLTNCDFRQIGQEFGKKPYAFAVQRDSPLRTKLNDAITKLAIERRLNALEKKWWDENPSRANCPADKDFNAGFDVDDLAVTFLLILLGISLAVLILCLRYCWYCYQLNRRIKKVGLYATTRFASRRK
;
A
#
# COMPACT_ATOMS: atom_id res chain seq x y z
N MET A 1 -29.05 -19.01 -48.58
CA MET A 1 -27.66 -18.50 -48.49
C MET A 1 -26.76 -19.63 -48.97
N THR A 2 -26.09 -19.43 -50.09
CA THR A 2 -25.18 -20.40 -50.68
C THR A 2 -24.10 -20.76 -49.65
N ILE A 3 -23.89 -22.06 -49.44
CA ILE A 3 -22.85 -22.62 -48.58
C ILE A 3 -21.52 -22.39 -49.31
N GLY A 4 -21.03 -21.15 -49.29
CA GLY A 4 -19.70 -20.81 -49.76
C GLY A 4 -18.68 -21.27 -48.72
N SER A 5 -17.66 -22.00 -49.16
CA SER A 5 -16.53 -22.40 -48.31
C SER A 5 -15.87 -21.15 -47.71
N ARG A 6 -15.84 -21.05 -46.38
CA ARG A 6 -15.13 -19.96 -45.69
C ARG A 6 -13.62 -20.12 -45.91
N PRO A 7 -12.88 -19.03 -46.17
CA PRO A 7 -11.43 -19.09 -46.24
C PRO A 7 -10.86 -19.49 -44.87
N ILE A 8 -9.84 -20.37 -44.88
CA ILE A 8 -9.15 -20.83 -43.67
C ILE A 8 -7.80 -20.12 -43.59
N TYR A 9 -7.58 -19.34 -42.54
CA TYR A 9 -6.31 -18.64 -42.30
C TYR A 9 -5.43 -19.38 -41.28
N ARG A 10 -4.12 -19.28 -41.43
CA ARG A 10 -3.14 -19.84 -40.48
C ARG A 10 -2.78 -18.77 -39.44
N ALA A 11 -3.20 -19.00 -38.20
CA ALA A 11 -2.91 -18.14 -37.06
C ALA A 11 -1.71 -18.64 -36.26
N VAL A 12 -0.77 -17.75 -35.96
CA VAL A 12 0.31 -18.00 -34.99
C VAL A 12 0.03 -17.24 -33.69
N THR A 13 0.36 -17.84 -32.56
CA THR A 13 0.19 -17.21 -31.26
C THR A 13 1.34 -17.50 -30.28
N GLY A 14 1.50 -16.65 -29.27
CA GLY A 14 2.40 -16.82 -28.13
C GLY A 14 1.61 -16.95 -26.84
N ILE A 15 2.13 -17.70 -25.86
CA ILE A 15 1.45 -17.87 -24.57
C ILE A 15 1.62 -16.59 -23.74
N ALA A 16 0.51 -15.99 -23.34
CA ALA A 16 0.46 -14.78 -22.53
C ALA A 16 -0.84 -14.74 -21.72
N PRO A 17 -0.84 -15.23 -20.47
CA PRO A 17 -2.03 -15.19 -19.63
C PRO A 17 -2.43 -13.73 -19.30
N PRO A 18 -3.73 -13.36 -19.34
CA PRO A 18 -4.91 -14.16 -19.71
C PRO A 18 -5.32 -14.03 -21.19
N TYR A 19 -4.48 -13.45 -22.06
CA TYR A 19 -4.78 -13.22 -23.48
C TYR A 19 -4.81 -14.51 -24.29
N VAL A 20 -3.80 -15.37 -24.10
CA VAL A 20 -3.68 -16.67 -24.75
C VAL A 20 -3.07 -17.65 -23.76
N MET A 21 -3.83 -18.69 -23.46
CA MET A 21 -3.46 -19.81 -22.61
C MET A 21 -3.68 -21.10 -23.40
N TYR A 22 -2.93 -22.13 -23.04
CA TYR A 22 -2.99 -23.43 -23.70
C TYR A 22 -3.44 -24.48 -22.70
N ASN A 23 -4.51 -25.20 -23.02
CA ASN A 23 -4.96 -26.31 -22.20
C ASN A 23 -4.33 -27.61 -22.69
N ASN A 24 -3.41 -28.17 -21.90
CA ASN A 24 -2.73 -29.42 -22.23
C ASN A 24 -3.68 -30.63 -22.34
N THR A 25 -4.85 -30.61 -21.68
CA THR A 25 -5.78 -31.76 -21.69
C THR A 25 -6.66 -31.80 -22.93
N SER A 26 -7.19 -30.66 -23.36
CA SER A 26 -8.02 -30.56 -24.57
C SER A 26 -7.21 -30.28 -25.83
N GLY A 27 -5.94 -29.90 -25.71
CA GLY A 27 -5.10 -29.48 -26.83
C GLY A 27 -5.55 -28.18 -27.50
N THR A 28 -6.39 -27.38 -26.83
CA THR A 28 -6.98 -26.16 -27.39
C THR A 28 -6.44 -24.89 -26.73
N PHE A 29 -6.37 -23.81 -27.52
CA PHE A 29 -6.05 -22.48 -27.03
C PHE A 29 -7.33 -21.79 -26.53
N TYR A 30 -7.20 -21.02 -25.46
CA TYR A 30 -8.28 -20.22 -24.89
C TYR A 30 -7.73 -18.92 -24.31
N GLY A 31 -8.56 -17.89 -24.18
CA GLY A 31 -8.16 -16.59 -23.65
C GLY A 31 -8.83 -15.43 -24.37
N TYR A 32 -8.52 -14.20 -23.93
CA TYR A 32 -9.13 -12.99 -24.48
C TYR A 32 -8.93 -12.86 -26.01
N CYS A 33 -7.71 -13.09 -26.52
CA CYS A 33 -7.45 -12.95 -27.95
C CYS A 33 -8.12 -14.05 -28.78
N ILE A 34 -8.34 -15.23 -28.21
CA ILE A 34 -8.99 -16.35 -28.89
C ILE A 34 -10.49 -16.11 -29.00
N ASP A 35 -11.13 -15.69 -27.91
CA ASP A 35 -12.54 -15.29 -27.91
C ASP A 35 -12.78 -14.13 -28.90
N LEU A 36 -11.90 -13.12 -28.89
CA LEU A 36 -11.95 -12.01 -29.83
C LEU A 36 -11.80 -12.47 -31.28
N LEU A 37 -10.87 -13.38 -31.56
CA LEU A 37 -10.67 -13.90 -32.92
C LEU A 37 -11.86 -14.73 -33.41
N ASN A 38 -12.53 -15.48 -32.52
CA ASN A 38 -13.76 -16.21 -32.85
C ASN A 38 -14.90 -15.25 -33.21
N ASP A 39 -15.09 -14.20 -32.41
CA ASP A 39 -16.10 -13.16 -32.69
C ASP A 39 -15.80 -12.49 -34.04
N ILE A 40 -14.53 -12.15 -34.32
CA ILE A 40 -14.11 -11.57 -35.59
C ILE A 40 -14.32 -12.54 -36.76
N GLY A 41 -13.94 -13.82 -36.63
CA GLY A 41 -14.13 -14.84 -37.67
C GLY A 41 -15.60 -15.03 -38.02
N SER A 42 -16.49 -14.97 -37.02
CA SER A 42 -17.94 -15.05 -37.23
C SER A 42 -18.52 -13.85 -37.98
N LEU A 43 -17.99 -12.64 -37.74
CA LEU A 43 -18.42 -11.40 -38.40
C LEU A 43 -17.83 -11.24 -39.81
N ALA A 44 -16.55 -11.59 -39.98
CA ALA A 44 -15.81 -11.44 -41.23
C ALA A 44 -15.96 -12.66 -42.17
N GLY A 45 -16.54 -13.76 -41.68
CA GLY A 45 -16.84 -14.97 -42.46
C GLY A 45 -15.61 -15.80 -42.82
N PHE A 46 -14.66 -15.97 -41.89
CA PHE A 46 -13.49 -16.82 -42.09
C PHE A 46 -13.31 -17.79 -40.92
N ASP A 47 -12.67 -18.92 -41.21
CA ASP A 47 -12.24 -19.90 -40.21
C ASP A 47 -10.71 -19.84 -40.08
N TYR A 48 -10.15 -20.38 -39.00
CA TYR A 48 -8.70 -20.34 -38.77
C TYR A 48 -8.17 -21.60 -38.11
N THR A 49 -6.89 -21.88 -38.36
CA THR A 49 -6.11 -22.90 -37.65
C THR A 49 -5.06 -22.19 -36.81
N ILE A 50 -4.94 -22.52 -35.53
CA ILE A 50 -4.03 -21.83 -34.62
C ILE A 50 -2.88 -22.74 -34.18
N ARG A 51 -1.65 -22.20 -34.19
CA ARG A 51 -0.46 -22.87 -33.69
C ARG A 51 0.39 -21.94 -32.82
N LYS A 52 1.18 -22.54 -31.94
CA LYS A 52 2.18 -21.82 -31.15
C LYS A 52 3.36 -21.41 -32.03
N SER A 53 3.94 -20.23 -31.77
CA SER A 53 5.22 -19.79 -32.37
C SER A 53 6.33 -20.79 -32.06
N PHE A 54 7.23 -21.05 -33.00
CA PHE A 54 8.31 -22.04 -32.84
C PHE A 54 9.25 -21.74 -31.67
N ASP A 55 9.53 -20.46 -31.43
CA ASP A 55 10.45 -19.94 -30.42
C ASP A 55 9.74 -19.26 -29.24
N GLU A 56 8.40 -19.28 -29.23
CA GLU A 56 7.53 -18.65 -28.24
C GLU A 56 7.72 -17.13 -28.07
N LYS A 57 8.38 -16.46 -29.04
CA LYS A 57 8.64 -15.02 -28.98
C LYS A 57 7.70 -14.25 -29.88
N TYR A 58 7.43 -13.00 -29.51
CA TYR A 58 6.63 -12.09 -30.33
C TYR A 58 7.33 -11.72 -31.63
N GLY A 59 8.64 -11.52 -31.58
CA GLY A 59 9.46 -11.17 -32.73
C GLY A 59 10.18 -9.85 -32.54
N ASP A 60 11.49 -9.95 -32.49
CA ASP A 60 12.40 -8.83 -32.33
C ASP A 60 13.50 -8.92 -33.38
N LEU A 61 13.92 -7.76 -33.88
CA LEU A 61 14.98 -7.65 -34.85
C LEU A 61 16.32 -7.88 -34.16
N ASP A 62 17.10 -8.85 -34.63
CA ASP A 62 18.49 -9.02 -34.20
C ASP A 62 19.37 -7.93 -34.86
N PRO A 63 20.01 -7.04 -34.09
CA PRO A 63 20.82 -5.97 -34.65
C PRO A 63 22.07 -6.46 -35.40
N LYS A 64 22.54 -7.70 -35.15
CA LYS A 64 23.74 -8.23 -35.79
C LYS A 64 23.45 -8.87 -37.15
N THR A 65 22.39 -9.66 -37.22
CA THR A 65 22.04 -10.41 -38.43
C THR A 65 21.02 -9.67 -39.31
N GLY A 66 20.30 -8.70 -38.74
CA GLY A 66 19.19 -8.02 -39.42
C GLY A 66 17.97 -8.92 -39.63
N LEU A 67 17.95 -10.12 -39.03
CA LEU A 67 16.86 -11.08 -39.16
C LEU A 67 15.84 -10.90 -38.03
N TRP A 68 14.57 -11.09 -38.38
CA TRP A 68 13.49 -11.18 -37.41
C TRP A 68 13.42 -12.59 -36.83
N ASN A 69 12.96 -12.70 -35.59
CA ASN A 69 12.54 -13.97 -34.99
C ASN A 69 11.05 -13.91 -34.63
N GLY A 70 10.54 -14.91 -33.92
CA GLY A 70 9.19 -14.92 -33.39
C GLY A 70 8.09 -14.95 -34.43
N MET A 71 6.89 -14.58 -33.98
CA MET A 71 5.71 -14.47 -34.83
C MET A 71 5.90 -13.50 -36.01
N ILE A 72 6.70 -12.45 -35.87
CA ILE A 72 7.00 -11.50 -36.96
C ILE A 72 7.79 -12.18 -38.08
N TYR A 73 8.76 -13.03 -37.75
CA TYR A 73 9.47 -13.84 -38.74
C TYR A 73 8.54 -14.80 -39.48
N GLU A 74 7.60 -15.42 -38.77
CA GLU A 74 6.67 -16.36 -39.37
C GLU A 74 5.66 -15.70 -40.32
N LEU A 75 5.24 -14.46 -40.02
CA LEU A 75 4.43 -13.65 -40.92
C LEU A 75 5.22 -13.25 -42.17
N THR A 76 6.44 -12.74 -42.00
CA THR A 76 7.28 -12.30 -43.14
C THR A 76 7.73 -13.46 -44.03
N SER A 77 7.81 -14.68 -43.49
CA SER A 77 8.16 -15.90 -44.23
C SER A 77 6.96 -16.63 -44.84
N ASN A 78 5.76 -16.03 -44.85
CA ASN A 78 4.51 -16.63 -45.34
C ASN A 78 4.13 -17.99 -44.69
N MET A 79 4.64 -18.28 -43.49
CA MET A 79 4.30 -19.49 -42.73
C MET A 79 2.97 -19.36 -41.99
N SER A 80 2.59 -18.14 -41.65
CA SER A 80 1.33 -17.79 -40.98
C SER A 80 0.74 -16.55 -41.63
N ASP A 81 -0.58 -16.43 -41.64
CA ASP A 81 -1.31 -15.33 -42.29
C ASP A 81 -1.69 -14.23 -41.27
N ILE A 82 -1.93 -14.63 -40.01
CA ILE A 82 -2.26 -13.75 -38.89
C ILE A 82 -1.47 -14.12 -37.64
N ALA A 83 -0.98 -13.13 -36.90
CA ALA A 83 -0.41 -13.31 -35.57
C ALA A 83 -1.35 -12.72 -34.51
N VAL A 84 -1.70 -13.57 -33.56
CA VAL A 84 -2.76 -13.35 -32.58
C VAL A 84 -2.14 -13.34 -31.19
N GLY A 85 -2.36 -12.25 -30.46
CA GLY A 85 -1.84 -12.09 -29.10
C GLY A 85 -1.67 -10.61 -28.73
N PRO A 86 -1.10 -10.33 -27.54
CA PRO A 86 -0.77 -8.97 -27.13
C PRO A 86 0.53 -8.51 -27.81
N ILE A 87 0.47 -8.26 -29.12
CA ILE A 87 1.62 -7.77 -29.90
C ILE A 87 1.62 -6.24 -29.90
N TRP A 88 2.68 -5.63 -29.38
CA TRP A 88 2.84 -4.18 -29.49
C TRP A 88 3.11 -3.72 -30.91
N ILE A 89 2.38 -2.68 -31.31
CA ILE A 89 2.68 -1.90 -32.50
C ILE A 89 3.96 -1.10 -32.23
N THR A 90 5.00 -1.36 -33.03
CA THR A 90 6.26 -0.63 -32.98
C THR A 90 6.64 -0.22 -34.39
N SER A 91 7.38 0.88 -34.54
CA SER A 91 7.80 1.37 -35.86
C SER A 91 8.60 0.32 -36.63
N SER A 92 9.50 -0.40 -35.98
CA SER A 92 10.28 -1.47 -36.61
C SER A 92 9.42 -2.64 -37.09
N ARG A 93 8.42 -3.07 -36.31
CA ARG A 93 7.49 -4.14 -36.75
C ARG A 93 6.57 -3.68 -37.87
N ALA A 94 6.07 -2.43 -37.80
CA ALA A 94 5.16 -1.87 -38.81
C ALA A 94 5.84 -1.69 -40.19
N GLN A 95 7.17 -1.70 -40.25
CA GLN A 95 7.92 -1.69 -41.50
C GLN A 95 7.87 -3.03 -42.25
N VAL A 96 7.59 -4.15 -41.57
CA VAL A 96 7.66 -5.50 -42.17
C VAL A 96 6.33 -6.24 -42.15
N VAL A 97 5.44 -5.90 -41.22
CA VAL A 97 4.09 -6.48 -41.11
C VAL A 97 3.06 -5.38 -40.98
N ASP A 98 1.83 -5.70 -41.37
CA ASP A 98 0.69 -4.81 -41.21
C ASP A 98 -0.02 -5.09 -39.89
N PHE A 99 -0.45 -4.05 -39.19
CA PHE A 99 -1.24 -4.17 -37.96
C PHE A 99 -2.71 -3.84 -38.21
N ALA A 100 -3.59 -4.57 -37.54
CA ALA A 100 -4.99 -4.22 -37.41
C ALA A 100 -5.17 -3.02 -36.45
N VAL A 101 -6.37 -2.46 -36.40
CA VAL A 101 -6.73 -1.44 -35.41
C VAL A 101 -6.55 -2.01 -33.99
N PRO A 102 -6.03 -1.20 -33.04
CA PRO A 102 -5.87 -1.64 -31.66
C PRO A 102 -7.19 -2.08 -31.03
N TYR A 103 -7.18 -3.22 -30.35
CA TYR A 103 -8.39 -3.78 -29.72
C TYR A 103 -8.52 -3.44 -28.23
N GLN A 104 -7.49 -2.86 -27.61
CA GLN A 104 -7.50 -2.46 -26.20
C GLN A 104 -6.75 -1.14 -25.99
N ARG A 105 -6.97 -0.52 -24.83
CA ARG A 105 -6.18 0.64 -24.38
C ARG A 105 -4.68 0.32 -24.38
N PRO A 106 -3.83 1.30 -24.72
CA PRO A 106 -2.39 1.13 -24.67
C PRO A 106 -1.91 0.69 -23.28
N SER A 107 -1.06 -0.33 -23.25
CA SER A 107 -0.48 -0.89 -22.04
C SER A 107 1.03 -0.70 -22.06
N GLY A 108 1.61 -0.41 -20.90
CA GLY A 108 3.04 -0.18 -20.75
C GLY A 108 3.73 -1.20 -19.86
N PHE A 109 4.81 -0.75 -19.24
CA PHE A 109 5.49 -1.44 -18.17
C PHE A 109 5.04 -0.91 -16.82
N THR A 110 5.11 -1.75 -15.80
CA THR A 110 4.83 -1.36 -14.43
C THR A 110 5.71 -2.14 -13.47
N ILE A 111 5.63 -1.76 -12.20
CA ILE A 111 6.47 -2.26 -11.13
C ILE A 111 5.59 -3.08 -10.20
N MET A 112 6.03 -4.29 -9.88
CA MET A 112 5.38 -5.20 -8.94
C MET A 112 6.23 -5.31 -7.68
N MET A 113 5.60 -5.19 -6.51
CA MET A 113 6.23 -5.40 -5.22
C MET A 113 5.33 -6.20 -4.29
N LEU A 114 5.91 -6.76 -3.23
CA LEU A 114 5.18 -7.38 -2.15
C LEU A 114 4.34 -6.33 -1.39
N LYS A 115 3.07 -6.64 -1.13
CA LYS A 115 2.18 -5.86 -0.28
C LYS A 115 2.64 -6.01 1.17
N LYS A 116 3.10 -4.90 1.76
CA LYS A 116 3.52 -4.89 3.16
C LYS A 116 2.31 -5.06 4.07
N ARG A 117 2.31 -6.10 4.90
CA ARG A 117 1.32 -6.22 5.98
C ARG A 117 1.63 -5.15 7.04
N ARG A 118 0.61 -4.37 7.39
CA ARG A 118 0.69 -3.38 8.45
C ARG A 118 0.85 -4.14 9.78
N GLN A 119 2.08 -4.22 10.29
CA GLN A 119 2.33 -4.69 11.65
C GLN A 119 2.41 -3.45 12.53
N ALA A 120 1.25 -2.98 12.98
CA ALA A 120 1.22 -1.93 13.98
C ALA A 120 1.58 -2.54 15.34
N PRO A 121 2.47 -1.92 16.13
CA PRO A 121 2.71 -2.34 17.50
C PRO A 121 1.41 -2.24 18.30
N PHE A 122 1.16 -3.21 19.19
CA PHE A 122 -0.08 -3.31 19.97
C PHE A 122 -0.41 -2.04 20.77
N LEU A 123 0.59 -1.30 21.27
CA LEU A 123 0.41 -0.03 22.01
C LEU A 123 0.77 1.20 21.15
N ARG A 124 0.31 1.24 19.90
CA ARG A 124 0.60 2.35 18.98
C ARG A 124 0.25 3.73 19.56
N PHE A 125 -0.86 3.84 20.29
CA PHE A 125 -1.31 5.12 20.88
C PHE A 125 -0.34 5.69 21.93
N LEU A 126 0.40 4.84 22.65
CA LEU A 126 1.37 5.30 23.65
C LEU A 126 2.67 5.81 23.00
N MET A 127 3.05 5.22 21.85
CA MET A 127 4.27 5.54 21.12
C MET A 127 4.23 6.90 20.39
N ILE A 128 3.10 7.62 20.46
CA ILE A 128 2.93 8.94 19.83
C ILE A 128 3.75 10.02 20.55
N LEU A 129 3.94 9.87 21.87
CA LEU A 129 4.80 10.72 22.68
C LEU A 129 6.02 9.92 23.13
N GLU A 130 7.17 10.60 23.17
CA GLU A 130 8.40 10.02 23.68
C GLU A 130 8.27 9.68 25.17
N ILE A 131 9.00 8.65 25.60
CA ILE A 131 8.96 8.18 26.99
C ILE A 131 9.37 9.26 28.00
N ASP A 132 10.27 10.16 27.60
CA ASP A 132 10.73 11.27 28.44
C ASP A 132 9.61 12.26 28.74
N VAL A 133 8.71 12.51 27.78
CA VAL A 133 7.52 13.34 27.98
C VAL A 133 6.56 12.68 28.95
N TRP A 134 6.39 11.36 28.89
CA TRP A 134 5.56 10.61 29.84
C TRP A 134 6.13 10.66 31.26
N ILE A 135 7.45 10.54 31.41
CA ILE A 135 8.11 10.67 32.71
C ILE A 135 7.96 12.10 33.24
N GLY A 136 8.17 13.12 32.39
CA GLY A 136 7.95 14.52 32.74
C GLY A 136 6.52 14.80 33.17
N PHE A 137 5.54 14.22 32.47
CA PHE A 137 4.12 14.28 32.83
C PHE A 137 3.85 13.61 34.19
N ALA A 138 4.39 12.42 34.43
CA ALA A 138 4.25 11.73 35.72
C ALA A 138 4.86 12.54 36.87
N PHE A 139 6.01 13.17 36.63
CA PHE A 139 6.64 14.07 37.61
C PHE A 139 5.76 15.30 37.87
N ALA A 140 5.27 15.97 36.82
CA ALA A 140 4.38 17.13 36.94
C ALA A 140 3.08 16.77 37.68
N PHE A 141 2.51 15.59 37.41
CA PHE A 141 1.32 15.06 38.07
C PHE A 141 1.53 14.83 39.57
N LEU A 142 2.63 14.19 39.95
CA LEU A 142 2.97 14.00 41.37
C LEU A 142 3.28 15.33 42.06
N PHE A 143 3.94 16.25 41.35
CA PHE A 143 4.27 17.58 41.84
C PHE A 143 3.02 18.42 42.10
N THR A 144 2.02 18.39 41.22
CA THR A 144 0.76 19.12 41.45
C THR A 144 -0.04 18.54 42.61
N ILE A 145 -0.07 17.20 42.78
CA ILE A 145 -0.65 16.57 43.97
C ILE A 145 0.06 17.05 45.23
N PHE A 146 1.39 17.07 45.23
CA PHE A 146 2.20 17.52 46.36
C PHE A 146 1.97 19.01 46.69
N LEU A 147 1.89 19.88 45.67
CA LEU A 147 1.62 21.30 45.84
C LEU A 147 0.22 21.55 46.39
N LEU A 148 -0.81 20.90 45.83
CA LEU A 148 -2.19 21.03 46.31
C LEU A 148 -2.30 20.56 47.77
N TYR A 149 -1.68 19.43 48.10
CA TYR A 149 -1.63 18.93 49.48
C TYR A 149 -0.92 19.90 50.44
N SER A 150 0.23 20.43 50.03
CA SER A 150 1.02 21.36 50.85
C SER A 150 0.30 22.69 51.05
N LEU A 151 -0.30 23.25 50.00
CA LEU A 151 -1.06 24.50 50.08
C LEU A 151 -2.32 24.37 50.92
N GLU A 152 -3.01 23.22 50.88
CA GLU A 152 -4.13 22.93 51.79
C GLU A 152 -3.66 22.72 53.24
N ARG A 153 -2.43 22.23 53.46
CA ARG A 153 -1.89 22.04 54.81
C ARG A 153 -1.43 23.35 55.47
N TYR A 154 -0.79 24.24 54.71
CA TYR A 154 -0.14 25.44 55.25
C TYR A 154 -0.94 26.72 55.08
N SER A 155 -1.91 26.78 54.16
CA SER A 155 -2.67 28.01 53.93
C SER A 155 -3.63 28.31 55.09
N PRO A 156 -3.61 29.53 55.66
CA PRO A 156 -4.48 29.89 56.76
C PRO A 156 -5.95 29.98 56.36
N PHE A 157 -6.23 30.15 55.06
CA PHE A 157 -7.56 30.25 54.47
C PHE A 157 -8.11 28.90 53.98
N SER A 158 -7.36 27.80 54.17
CA SER A 158 -7.84 26.45 53.87
C SER A 158 -8.95 26.05 54.85
N TYR A 159 -9.84 25.18 54.37
CA TYR A 159 -10.91 24.55 55.15
C TYR A 159 -10.42 23.95 56.48
N ARG A 160 -9.22 23.34 56.47
CA ARG A 160 -8.63 22.70 57.66
C ARG A 160 -8.22 23.70 58.74
N ASN A 161 -7.71 24.87 58.35
CA ASN A 161 -7.19 25.89 59.26
C ASN A 161 -8.25 26.93 59.66
N ASN A 162 -9.27 27.15 58.82
CA ASN A 162 -10.36 28.10 59.09
C ASN A 162 -11.73 27.39 59.25
N ARG A 163 -11.77 26.37 60.12
CA ARG A 163 -13.00 25.63 60.47
C ARG A 163 -14.22 26.48 60.86
N PRO A 164 -14.10 27.61 61.60
CA PRO A 164 -15.29 28.38 62.00
C PRO A 164 -16.02 29.02 60.82
N LYS A 165 -15.32 29.40 59.74
CA LYS A 165 -15.93 30.00 58.54
C LYS A 165 -16.72 28.99 57.69
N TYR A 166 -16.30 27.72 57.70
CA TYR A 166 -16.84 26.67 56.83
C TYR A 166 -17.70 25.63 57.57
N ARG A 167 -18.07 25.90 58.84
CA ARG A 167 -18.78 24.99 59.75
C ARG A 167 -20.16 24.52 59.25
N ASN A 168 -20.79 25.28 58.36
CA ASN A 168 -22.13 25.00 57.84
C ASN A 168 -22.13 24.33 56.45
N GLU A 169 -20.95 24.11 55.85
CA GLU A 169 -20.80 23.43 54.56
C GLU A 169 -20.52 21.95 54.80
N ALA A 170 -21.22 21.06 54.08
CA ALA A 170 -21.13 19.60 54.28
C ALA A 170 -19.85 18.94 53.69
N ASP A 171 -18.87 19.74 53.25
CA ASP A 171 -17.74 19.29 52.43
C ASP A 171 -16.40 19.28 53.18
N ASP A 172 -16.11 18.14 53.83
CA ASP A 172 -14.81 17.83 54.46
C ASP A 172 -13.78 17.25 53.48
N ARG A 173 -14.10 17.14 52.19
CA ARG A 173 -13.41 16.23 51.26
C ARG A 173 -12.03 16.72 50.79
N PHE A 174 -11.76 18.01 50.70
CA PHE A 174 -10.48 18.52 50.14
C PHE A 174 -9.23 18.41 51.04
N SER A 175 -9.28 17.67 52.15
CA SER A 175 -8.18 17.62 53.14
C SER A 175 -7.30 16.35 53.11
N SER A 176 -7.57 15.43 52.17
CA SER A 176 -6.89 14.13 52.07
C SER A 176 -6.08 14.01 50.77
N LEU A 177 -4.90 13.38 50.83
CA LEU A 177 -4.03 13.13 49.67
C LEU A 177 -4.76 12.35 48.55
N LYS A 178 -5.71 11.48 48.93
CA LYS A 178 -6.54 10.71 47.98
C LYS A 178 -7.45 11.60 47.13
N GLU A 179 -7.95 12.68 47.71
CA GLU A 179 -8.88 13.60 47.06
C GLU A 179 -8.10 14.59 46.17
N CYS A 180 -6.89 14.98 46.59
CA CYS A 180 -5.95 15.68 45.71
C CYS A 180 -5.54 14.84 44.49
N PHE A 181 -5.28 13.54 44.69
CA PHE A 181 -5.02 12.60 43.58
C PHE A 181 -6.24 12.48 42.65
N TRP A 182 -7.43 12.31 43.23
CA TRP A 182 -8.66 12.22 42.46
C TRP A 182 -8.91 13.48 41.64
N PHE A 183 -8.79 14.66 42.25
CA PHE A 183 -8.91 15.97 41.58
C PHE A 183 -7.88 16.15 40.45
N ALA A 184 -6.61 15.82 40.70
CA ALA A 184 -5.56 15.95 39.68
C ALA A 184 -5.83 15.03 38.48
N PHE A 185 -6.30 13.80 38.74
CA PHE A 185 -6.64 12.81 37.71
C PHE A 185 -7.87 13.23 36.88
N THR A 186 -8.97 13.62 37.54
CA THR A 186 -10.20 14.04 36.87
C THR A 186 -10.08 15.36 36.12
N SER A 187 -9.17 16.24 36.55
CA SER A 187 -8.89 17.51 35.89
C SER A 187 -8.20 17.38 34.53
N ILE A 188 -7.51 16.27 34.26
CA ILE A 188 -6.90 16.00 32.94
C ILE A 188 -7.97 15.58 31.93
N THR A 189 -9.02 14.89 32.40
CA THR A 189 -10.11 14.45 31.54
C THR A 189 -11.12 15.58 31.32
N PRO A 190 -11.65 15.77 30.09
CA PRO A 190 -12.61 16.84 29.79
C PRO A 190 -13.91 16.79 30.59
N HIS A 191 -14.20 15.67 31.26
CA HIS A 191 -15.39 15.52 32.10
C HIS A 191 -15.37 16.46 33.31
N GLY A 192 -14.20 16.88 33.79
CA GLY A 192 -14.06 17.61 35.04
C GLY A 192 -14.50 16.77 36.24
N GLY A 193 -13.84 16.95 37.38
CA GLY A 193 -14.24 16.22 38.59
C GLY A 193 -13.47 16.68 39.81
N GLY A 194 -14.12 16.53 40.95
CA GLY A 194 -13.65 17.07 42.23
C GLY A 194 -14.15 18.49 42.47
N GLU A 195 -14.38 18.82 43.73
CA GLU A 195 -14.66 20.20 44.16
C GLU A 195 -13.42 21.09 43.95
N MET A 196 -13.57 22.41 43.88
CA MET A 196 -12.42 23.29 43.69
C MET A 196 -11.75 23.61 45.03
N PRO A 197 -10.40 23.70 45.11
CA PRO A 197 -9.75 24.22 46.31
C PRO A 197 -10.29 25.60 46.70
N LYS A 198 -10.51 25.82 48.00
CA LYS A 198 -11.16 27.05 48.50
C LYS A 198 -10.18 28.22 48.61
N ASN A 199 -8.89 27.94 48.84
CA ASN A 199 -7.84 28.94 48.96
C ASN A 199 -7.51 29.58 47.59
N LEU A 200 -7.17 30.88 47.58
CA LEU A 200 -6.81 31.58 46.35
C LEU A 200 -5.56 30.96 45.68
N SER A 201 -4.58 30.53 46.48
CA SER A 201 -3.35 29.89 46.02
C SER A 201 -3.60 28.54 45.34
N GLY A 202 -4.47 27.69 45.90
CA GLY A 202 -4.81 26.41 45.29
C GLY A 202 -5.67 26.58 44.04
N LYS A 203 -6.51 27.62 43.96
CA LYS A 203 -7.22 27.98 42.72
C LYS A 203 -6.27 28.36 41.58
N ILE A 204 -5.20 29.10 41.90
CA ILE A 204 -4.17 29.44 40.91
C ILE A 204 -3.46 28.16 40.42
N VAL A 205 -3.06 27.28 41.34
CA VAL A 205 -2.43 26.00 40.98
C VAL A 205 -3.36 25.13 40.14
N ALA A 206 -4.65 25.04 40.50
CA ALA A 206 -5.65 24.33 39.72
C ALA A 206 -5.84 24.93 38.32
N GLY A 207 -5.89 26.26 38.20
CA GLY A 207 -5.96 26.94 36.91
C GLY A 207 -4.74 26.66 36.02
N THR A 208 -3.53 26.69 36.59
CA THR A 208 -2.31 26.31 35.87
C THR A 208 -2.33 24.84 35.44
N TRP A 209 -2.83 23.95 36.31
CA TRP A 209 -2.96 22.53 36.00
C TRP A 209 -3.94 22.27 34.85
N TRP A 210 -5.08 22.97 34.82
CA TRP A 210 -6.03 22.87 33.71
C TRP A 210 -5.43 23.35 32.39
N LEU A 211 -4.71 24.47 32.41
CA LEU A 211 -4.02 24.96 31.22
C LEU A 211 -2.98 23.93 30.73
N PHE A 212 -2.20 23.35 31.64
CA PHE A 212 -1.24 22.29 31.32
C PHE A 212 -1.94 21.06 30.71
N GLY A 213 -3.00 20.55 31.34
CA GLY A 213 -3.77 19.42 30.83
C GLY A 213 -4.37 19.68 29.44
N PHE A 214 -4.94 20.86 29.22
CA PHE A 214 -5.48 21.27 27.93
C PHE A 214 -4.40 21.30 26.83
N VAL A 215 -3.25 21.92 27.10
CA VAL A 215 -2.13 21.98 26.16
C VAL A 215 -1.60 20.58 25.84
N MET A 216 -1.49 19.70 26.84
CA MET A 216 -1.04 18.33 26.65
C MET A 216 -2.00 17.50 25.78
N VAL A 217 -3.30 17.58 26.02
CA VAL A 217 -4.31 16.87 25.21
C VAL A 217 -4.33 17.41 23.76
N ALA A 218 -4.23 18.72 23.59
CA ALA A 218 -4.16 19.35 22.27
C ALA A 218 -2.90 18.91 21.50
N ALA A 219 -1.74 18.89 22.17
CA ALA A 219 -0.47 18.43 21.58
C ALA A 219 -0.52 16.94 21.21
N TYR A 220 -1.11 16.10 22.08
CA TYR A 220 -1.29 14.67 21.79
C TYR A 220 -2.18 14.46 20.56
N SER A 221 -3.30 15.18 20.46
CA SER A 221 -4.21 15.13 19.30
C SER A 221 -3.52 15.58 18.00
N ALA A 222 -2.74 16.66 18.06
CA ALA A 222 -1.98 17.16 16.91
C ALA A 222 -0.91 16.16 16.45
N ASN A 223 -0.18 15.56 17.39
CA ASN A 223 0.85 14.56 17.07
C ASN A 223 0.25 13.25 16.55
N LEU A 224 -0.92 12.84 17.05
CA LEU A 224 -1.66 11.70 16.51
C LEU A 224 -2.03 11.96 15.04
N ALA A 225 -2.58 13.13 14.73
CA ALA A 225 -2.95 13.50 13.37
C ALA A 225 -1.72 13.58 12.45
N ALA A 226 -0.60 14.15 12.93
CA ALA A 226 0.65 14.22 12.19
C ALA A 226 1.29 12.85 11.96
N TYR A 227 1.21 11.93 12.93
CA TYR A 227 1.74 10.58 12.77
C TYR A 227 0.99 9.79 11.71
N GLU A 228 -0.35 9.91 11.66
CA GLU A 228 -1.17 9.25 10.64
C GLU A 228 -0.88 9.77 9.23
N THR A 229 -0.58 11.06 9.06
CA THR A 229 -0.20 11.61 7.75
C THR A 229 1.23 11.22 7.37
N LEU A 230 2.16 11.18 8.33
CA LEU A 230 3.55 10.78 8.09
C LEU A 230 3.69 9.30 7.73
N GLU A 231 2.95 8.40 8.40
CA GLU A 231 2.96 6.97 8.06
C GLU A 231 2.49 6.72 6.62
N ARG A 232 1.55 7.55 6.13
CA ARG A 232 1.09 7.52 4.73
C ARG A 232 2.19 7.94 3.75
N LEU A 233 3.06 8.87 4.13
CA LEU A 233 4.11 9.42 3.26
C LEU A 233 5.39 8.57 3.22
N GLN A 234 5.85 8.04 4.36
CA GLN A 234 7.21 7.48 4.48
C GLN A 234 7.39 6.03 3.97
N ARG A 235 6.32 5.35 3.51
CA ARG A 235 6.41 3.90 3.18
C ARG A 235 6.11 3.50 1.76
N ASN A 236 5.64 4.40 0.90
CA ASN A 236 5.16 4.01 -0.42
C ASN A 236 6.10 4.54 -1.50
N ILE A 237 6.86 3.62 -2.09
CA ILE A 237 7.34 3.80 -3.46
C ILE A 237 6.06 3.78 -4.31
N GLU A 238 5.69 4.94 -4.84
CA GLU A 238 4.49 5.10 -5.68
C GLU A 238 4.87 5.34 -7.14
N SER A 239 6.09 5.77 -7.41
CA SER A 239 6.55 6.04 -8.77
C SER A 239 7.87 5.36 -9.09
N MET A 240 8.14 5.26 -10.39
CA MET A 240 9.45 4.84 -10.90
C MET A 240 10.57 5.78 -10.43
N ASP A 241 10.26 7.08 -10.28
CA ASP A 241 11.23 8.06 -9.82
C ASP A 241 11.61 7.86 -8.35
N ASP A 242 10.66 7.48 -7.50
CA ASP A 242 10.94 7.13 -6.11
C ASP A 242 11.80 5.86 -6.01
N LEU A 243 11.53 4.87 -6.86
CA LEU A 243 12.33 3.64 -6.94
C LEU A 243 13.78 3.93 -7.36
N ARG A 244 13.99 4.91 -8.24
CA ARG A 244 15.32 5.33 -8.69
C ARG A 244 16.12 6.08 -7.63
N LYS A 245 15.48 6.98 -6.87
CA LYS A 245 16.17 7.85 -5.90
C LYS A 245 16.69 7.10 -4.67
N GLN A 246 16.16 5.91 -4.42
CA GLN A 246 16.48 5.09 -3.26
C GLN A 246 17.44 3.94 -3.60
N TYR A 247 18.13 3.41 -2.60
CA TYR A 247 19.08 2.29 -2.75
C TYR A 247 18.71 1.01 -1.97
N ARG A 248 17.63 1.06 -1.16
CA ARG A 248 17.21 -0.04 -0.28
C ARG A 248 16.52 -1.18 -1.04
N VAL A 249 15.69 -0.84 -2.02
CA VAL A 249 14.91 -1.76 -2.84
C VAL A 249 15.70 -2.06 -4.09
N ARG A 250 16.07 -3.33 -4.23
CA ARG A 250 16.69 -3.86 -5.44
C ARG A 250 15.61 -4.07 -6.48
N TYR A 251 15.91 -3.83 -7.75
CA TYR A 251 14.94 -4.07 -8.81
C TYR A 251 15.61 -4.65 -10.04
N SER A 252 14.85 -5.46 -10.77
CA SER A 252 15.31 -6.09 -11.99
C SER A 252 14.15 -6.49 -12.91
N THR A 253 14.51 -6.89 -14.12
CA THR A 253 13.62 -7.37 -15.19
C THR A 253 14.05 -8.77 -15.63
N VAL A 254 13.18 -9.47 -16.35
CA VAL A 254 13.56 -10.74 -16.98
C VAL A 254 14.55 -10.49 -18.13
N ALA A 255 15.63 -11.25 -18.18
CA ALA A 255 16.64 -11.16 -19.23
C ALA A 255 16.02 -11.37 -20.62
N ASN A 256 16.44 -10.56 -21.59
CA ASN A 256 15.94 -10.57 -22.97
C ASN A 256 14.42 -10.35 -23.14
N SER A 257 13.70 -9.97 -22.08
CA SER A 257 12.30 -9.58 -22.17
C SER A 257 12.12 -8.23 -22.88
N SER A 258 10.87 -7.89 -23.19
CA SER A 258 10.49 -6.59 -23.73
C SER A 258 10.87 -5.43 -22.80
N ALA A 259 10.75 -5.61 -21.48
CA ALA A 259 11.16 -4.65 -20.47
C ALA A 259 12.68 -4.43 -20.49
N PHE A 260 13.46 -5.52 -20.51
CA PHE A 260 14.93 -5.44 -20.63
C PHE A 260 15.35 -4.65 -21.86
N LYS A 261 14.76 -4.96 -23.03
CA LYS A 261 15.05 -4.27 -24.29
C LYS A 261 14.66 -2.79 -24.25
N TYR A 262 13.56 -2.47 -23.59
CA TYR A 262 13.12 -1.09 -23.39
C TYR A 262 14.14 -0.27 -22.57
N PHE A 263 14.57 -0.78 -21.42
CA PHE A 263 15.59 -0.09 -20.59
C PHE A 263 16.93 0.02 -21.31
N LEU A 264 17.34 -1.02 -22.04
CA LEU A 264 18.56 -0.99 -22.84
C LEU A 264 18.49 0.07 -23.95
N ALA A 265 17.37 0.15 -24.67
CA ALA A 265 17.16 1.15 -25.70
C ALA A 265 17.14 2.56 -25.12
N MET A 266 16.44 2.78 -24.00
CA MET A 266 16.41 4.08 -23.33
C MET A 266 17.79 4.51 -22.82
N THR A 267 18.57 3.59 -22.24
CA THR A 267 19.95 3.87 -21.81
C THR A 267 20.82 4.31 -22.98
N ARG A 268 20.75 3.62 -24.13
CA ARG A 268 21.49 4.01 -25.34
C ARG A 268 21.06 5.36 -25.87
N MET A 269 19.77 5.67 -25.81
CA MET A 269 19.25 6.98 -26.23
C MET A 269 19.72 8.09 -25.30
N GLU A 270 19.68 7.89 -23.98
CA GLU A 270 20.22 8.86 -23.00
C GLU A 270 21.71 9.12 -23.26
N GLU A 271 22.51 8.07 -23.43
CA GLU A 271 23.94 8.20 -23.73
C GLU A 271 24.19 8.93 -25.06
N TRP A 272 23.39 8.63 -26.09
CA TRP A 272 23.45 9.33 -27.37
C TRP A 272 23.10 10.81 -27.25
N PHE A 273 22.04 11.16 -26.52
CA PHE A 273 21.67 12.56 -26.26
C PHE A 273 22.77 13.29 -25.50
N TYR A 274 23.29 12.68 -24.43
CA TYR A 274 24.38 13.25 -23.63
C TYR A 274 25.65 13.48 -24.46
N THR A 275 26.07 12.49 -25.24
CA THR A 275 27.28 12.60 -26.08
C THR A 275 27.15 13.64 -27.18
N ASN A 276 25.99 13.73 -27.84
CA ASN A 276 25.75 14.76 -28.85
C ASN A 276 25.65 16.15 -28.24
N TRP A 277 24.92 16.29 -27.14
CA TRP A 277 24.84 17.54 -26.40
C TRP A 277 26.24 18.00 -25.98
N ARG A 278 27.05 17.10 -25.41
CA ARG A 278 28.44 17.37 -25.03
C ARG A 278 29.27 17.83 -26.22
N ARG A 279 29.10 17.19 -27.38
CA ARG A 279 29.79 17.60 -28.62
C ARG A 279 29.35 19.01 -29.04
N MET A 280 28.06 19.30 -29.09
CA MET A 280 27.56 20.61 -29.51
C MET A 280 27.99 21.74 -28.57
N ALA A 281 27.99 21.51 -27.25
CA ALA A 281 28.36 22.54 -26.27
C ALA A 281 29.88 22.74 -26.14
N LEU A 282 30.69 21.68 -26.30
CA LEU A 282 32.14 21.72 -26.03
C LEU A 282 33.03 21.66 -27.28
N ASP A 283 32.50 21.58 -28.50
CA ASP A 283 33.32 21.52 -29.73
C ASP A 283 34.05 22.85 -30.00
N GLU A 284 35.38 22.85 -29.83
CA GLU A 284 36.27 24.02 -29.96
C GLU A 284 36.38 24.56 -31.38
N ASN A 285 35.96 23.78 -32.38
CA ASN A 285 35.97 24.20 -33.77
C ASN A 285 34.75 25.07 -34.14
N THR A 286 33.76 25.17 -33.25
CA THR A 286 32.56 25.99 -33.49
C THR A 286 32.79 27.44 -33.08
N PRO A 287 32.38 28.44 -33.89
CA PRO A 287 32.49 29.84 -33.51
C PRO A 287 31.78 30.13 -32.16
N GLU A 288 32.37 30.98 -31.32
CA GLU A 288 31.88 31.24 -29.96
C GLU A 288 30.42 31.71 -29.93
N ALA A 289 29.97 32.48 -30.92
CA ALA A 289 28.59 32.94 -31.03
C ALA A 289 27.58 31.79 -31.17
N ASN A 290 27.90 30.76 -31.94
CA ASN A 290 27.03 29.59 -32.08
C ASN A 290 27.11 28.71 -30.83
N ARG A 291 28.26 28.67 -30.16
CA ARG A 291 28.46 27.91 -28.94
C ARG A 291 27.66 28.49 -27.76
N SER A 292 27.55 29.82 -27.66
CA SER A 292 26.74 30.46 -26.62
C SER A 292 25.26 30.09 -26.70
N ASP A 293 24.73 29.84 -27.90
CA ASP A 293 23.33 29.40 -28.08
C ASP A 293 23.08 28.01 -27.49
N TYR A 294 24.10 27.16 -27.44
CA TYR A 294 24.03 25.81 -26.87
C TYR A 294 24.51 25.72 -25.41
N ALA A 295 25.04 26.82 -24.86
CA ALA A 295 25.59 26.87 -23.51
C ALA A 295 24.54 27.12 -22.40
N VAL A 296 23.27 27.34 -22.77
CA VAL A 296 22.16 27.49 -21.82
C VAL A 296 21.90 26.14 -21.15
N TRP A 297 22.43 25.97 -19.94
CA TRP A 297 22.58 24.70 -19.24
C TRP A 297 21.42 24.34 -18.31
N ASP A 298 20.24 24.92 -18.50
CA ASP A 298 19.10 24.66 -17.62
C ASP A 298 18.25 23.45 -18.03
N TYR A 299 18.64 22.68 -19.05
CA TYR A 299 17.96 21.42 -19.37
C TYR A 299 18.55 20.27 -18.57
N PRO A 300 17.84 19.74 -17.55
CA PRO A 300 18.36 18.67 -16.71
C PRO A 300 18.33 17.36 -17.49
N PHE A 301 19.44 17.00 -18.14
CA PHE A 301 19.68 15.63 -18.58
C PHE A 301 19.92 14.76 -17.33
N GLU A 302 18.85 14.38 -16.64
CA GLU A 302 18.95 13.38 -15.59
C GLU A 302 19.17 12.01 -16.21
N ASP A 303 20.26 11.33 -15.84
CA ASP A 303 20.55 9.93 -16.16
C ASP A 303 19.54 8.99 -15.47
N LYS A 304 18.30 8.97 -15.95
CA LYS A 304 17.20 8.26 -15.31
C LYS A 304 17.31 6.77 -15.63
N PHE A 305 17.29 6.41 -16.91
CA PHE A 305 17.32 5.03 -17.35
C PHE A 305 18.70 4.41 -17.22
N THR A 306 19.76 5.19 -17.40
CA THR A 306 21.15 4.74 -17.24
C THR A 306 21.43 4.29 -15.80
N LYS A 307 21.07 5.11 -14.79
CA LYS A 307 21.20 4.72 -13.37
C LYS A 307 20.36 3.50 -13.04
N MET A 308 19.12 3.44 -13.54
CA MET A 308 18.26 2.29 -13.32
C MET A 308 18.82 1.01 -13.96
N TYR A 309 19.33 1.09 -15.18
CA TYR A 309 19.88 -0.06 -15.88
C TYR A 309 21.15 -0.58 -15.20
N LEU A 310 22.03 0.31 -14.73
CA LEU A 310 23.19 -0.07 -13.92
C LEU A 310 22.77 -0.75 -12.62
N ALA A 311 21.79 -0.20 -11.90
CA ALA A 311 21.25 -0.83 -10.70
C ALA A 311 20.65 -2.21 -10.97
N MET A 312 19.95 -2.41 -12.10
CA MET A 312 19.46 -3.73 -12.52
C MET A 312 20.59 -4.70 -12.86
N LYS A 313 21.69 -4.19 -13.43
CA LYS A 313 22.87 -4.99 -13.74
C LYS A 313 23.57 -5.46 -12.47
N ASP A 314 23.66 -4.59 -11.46
CA ASP A 314 24.25 -4.89 -10.15
C ASP A 314 23.41 -5.91 -9.36
N THR A 315 22.08 -5.86 -9.49
CA THR A 315 21.18 -6.84 -8.87
C THR A 315 21.16 -8.17 -9.61
N GLY A 316 21.41 -8.14 -10.93
CA GLY A 316 21.34 -9.29 -11.83
C GLY A 316 19.96 -9.42 -12.49
N PHE A 317 19.95 -9.78 -13.78
CA PHE A 317 18.72 -10.02 -14.52
C PHE A 317 18.14 -11.41 -14.21
N VAL A 318 16.82 -11.46 -14.04
CA VAL A 318 16.10 -12.70 -13.70
C VAL A 318 15.91 -13.56 -14.94
N ARG A 319 15.89 -14.89 -14.84
CA ARG A 319 15.77 -15.77 -16.01
C ARG A 319 14.32 -15.97 -16.46
N SER A 320 13.40 -16.08 -15.51
CA SER A 320 11.97 -16.31 -15.78
C SER A 320 11.06 -15.47 -14.88
N VAL A 321 9.78 -15.39 -15.25
CA VAL A 321 8.76 -14.67 -14.46
C VAL A 321 8.52 -15.39 -13.13
N GLU A 322 8.57 -16.72 -13.10
CA GLU A 322 8.38 -17.53 -11.89
C GLU A 322 9.51 -17.32 -10.89
N GLU A 323 10.76 -17.23 -11.36
CA GLU A 323 11.91 -16.88 -10.53
C GLU A 323 11.74 -15.47 -9.95
N ALA A 324 11.26 -14.51 -10.74
CA ALA A 324 11.02 -13.16 -10.28
C ALA A 324 9.94 -13.11 -9.19
N VAL A 325 8.85 -13.86 -9.36
CA VAL A 325 7.76 -13.99 -8.38
C VAL A 325 8.30 -14.56 -7.06
N LYS A 326 9.16 -15.59 -7.13
CA LYS A 326 9.82 -16.17 -5.96
C LYS A 326 10.70 -15.14 -5.24
N MET A 327 11.50 -14.37 -5.98
CA MET A 327 12.34 -13.32 -5.40
C MET A 327 11.53 -12.19 -4.74
N VAL A 328 10.41 -11.78 -5.34
CA VAL A 328 9.50 -10.79 -4.73
C VAL A 328 8.88 -11.33 -3.44
N ARG A 329 8.55 -12.64 -3.38
CA ARG A 329 7.96 -13.28 -2.19
C ARG A 329 8.97 -13.52 -1.07
N GLU A 330 10.21 -13.89 -1.43
CA GLU A 330 11.30 -14.07 -0.47
C GLU A 330 11.86 -12.75 0.07
N ALA A 331 11.34 -11.60 -0.39
CA ALA A 331 11.69 -10.29 0.14
C ALA A 331 11.37 -10.22 1.65
N ASN A 332 12.42 -10.17 2.47
CA ASN A 332 12.32 -10.07 3.93
C ASN A 332 12.62 -8.62 4.39
N ARG A 333 12.60 -8.35 5.70
CA ARG A 333 12.91 -7.02 6.27
C ARG A 333 14.29 -6.47 5.87
N THR A 334 15.24 -7.31 5.44
CA THR A 334 16.61 -6.93 5.09
C THR A 334 16.82 -6.60 3.61
N TYR A 335 16.02 -7.17 2.70
CA TYR A 335 16.10 -6.86 1.27
C TYR A 335 14.70 -6.83 0.66
N GLU A 336 14.32 -5.68 0.11
CA GLU A 336 13.09 -5.51 -0.66
C GLU A 336 13.45 -5.65 -2.15
N PHE A 337 12.64 -6.40 -2.89
CA PHE A 337 12.81 -6.57 -4.33
C PHE A 337 11.58 -6.07 -5.09
N ALA A 338 11.80 -5.30 -6.15
CA ALA A 338 10.77 -4.83 -7.07
C ALA A 338 11.00 -5.42 -8.46
N PHE A 339 9.97 -6.04 -9.00
CA PHE A 339 10.00 -6.66 -10.31
C PHE A 339 9.39 -5.73 -11.35
N ILE A 340 10.11 -5.46 -12.44
CA ILE A 340 9.60 -4.62 -13.53
C ILE A 340 9.27 -5.50 -14.73
N ALA A 341 8.03 -5.41 -15.21
CA ALA A 341 7.54 -6.19 -16.34
C ALA A 341 6.40 -5.46 -17.07
N GLU A 342 5.89 -6.07 -18.15
CA GLU A 342 4.69 -5.59 -18.82
C GLU A 342 3.51 -5.54 -17.85
N ALA A 343 2.69 -4.50 -17.96
CA ALA A 343 1.57 -4.29 -17.06
C ALA A 343 0.54 -5.43 -17.14
N ILE A 344 0.39 -6.07 -18.30
CA ILE A 344 -0.47 -7.25 -18.44
C ILE A 344 -0.05 -8.40 -17.53
N THR A 345 1.26 -8.70 -17.47
CA THR A 345 1.82 -9.78 -16.67
C THR A 345 1.71 -9.45 -15.20
N VAL A 346 2.06 -8.23 -14.80
CA VAL A 346 1.92 -7.79 -13.41
C VAL A 346 0.46 -7.81 -12.96
N LYS A 347 -0.46 -7.27 -13.78
CA LYS A 347 -1.90 -7.25 -13.48
C LYS A 347 -2.47 -8.66 -13.32
N TYR A 348 -2.04 -9.60 -14.15
CA TYR A 348 -2.43 -11.01 -14.02
C TYR A 348 -1.87 -11.65 -12.73
N LEU A 349 -0.60 -11.37 -12.38
CA LEU A 349 0.02 -11.87 -11.15
C LEU A 349 -0.64 -11.31 -9.89
N THR A 350 -1.02 -10.03 -9.89
CA THR A 350 -1.77 -9.39 -8.79
C THR A 350 -3.21 -9.89 -8.69
N LEU A 351 -3.82 -10.27 -9.82
CA LEU A 351 -5.18 -10.83 -9.86
C LEU A 351 -5.22 -12.26 -9.30
N THR A 352 -4.18 -13.04 -9.57
CA THR A 352 -4.07 -14.45 -9.13
C THR A 352 -3.46 -14.60 -7.74
N ASN A 353 -2.75 -13.59 -7.24
CA ASN A 353 -2.14 -13.61 -5.90
C ASN A 353 -2.33 -12.28 -5.18
N CYS A 354 -2.88 -12.33 -3.96
CA CYS A 354 -3.17 -11.15 -3.13
C CYS A 354 -1.94 -10.55 -2.43
N ASP A 355 -0.80 -11.22 -2.50
CA ASP A 355 0.43 -10.78 -1.85
C ASP A 355 1.13 -9.65 -2.62
N PHE A 356 0.82 -9.47 -3.90
CA PHE A 356 1.51 -8.49 -4.75
C PHE A 356 0.66 -7.24 -4.95
N ARG A 357 1.33 -6.11 -5.13
CA ARG A 357 0.72 -4.85 -5.55
C ARG A 357 1.45 -4.27 -6.75
N GLN A 358 0.69 -3.67 -7.66
CA GLN A 358 1.21 -2.82 -8.72
C GLN A 358 1.56 -1.44 -8.14
N ILE A 359 2.70 -0.88 -8.55
CA ILE A 359 3.18 0.42 -8.12
C ILE A 359 3.24 1.37 -9.30
N GLY A 360 2.65 2.55 -9.08
CA GLY A 360 2.70 3.68 -10.00
C GLY A 360 1.92 3.50 -11.28
N GLN A 361 2.01 4.54 -12.11
CA GLN A 361 1.39 4.53 -13.42
C GLN A 361 2.25 3.74 -14.41
N GLU A 362 1.59 3.10 -15.38
CA GLU A 362 2.29 2.42 -16.45
C GLU A 362 3.09 3.42 -17.30
N PHE A 363 4.32 3.05 -17.66
CA PHE A 363 5.20 3.85 -18.51
C PHE A 363 5.51 3.14 -19.83
N GLY A 364 5.89 3.89 -20.87
CA GLY A 364 6.19 3.31 -22.18
C GLY A 364 4.99 2.64 -22.85
N LYS A 365 3.78 3.19 -22.65
CA LYS A 365 2.52 2.62 -23.14
C LYS A 365 2.52 2.46 -24.66
N LYS A 366 2.15 1.27 -25.14
CA LYS A 366 1.97 0.95 -26.55
C LYS A 366 0.66 0.19 -26.78
N PRO A 367 -0.04 0.43 -27.90
CA PRO A 367 -1.25 -0.30 -28.22
C PRO A 367 -0.95 -1.75 -28.62
N TYR A 368 -1.88 -2.66 -28.30
CA TYR A 368 -1.89 -4.03 -28.79
C TYR A 368 -2.76 -4.15 -30.03
N ALA A 369 -2.28 -4.90 -31.01
CA ALA A 369 -3.05 -5.23 -32.21
C ALA A 369 -2.68 -6.62 -32.73
N PHE A 370 -3.56 -7.21 -33.54
CA PHE A 370 -3.22 -8.35 -34.36
C PHE A 370 -2.34 -7.90 -35.52
N ALA A 371 -1.35 -8.72 -35.86
CA ALA A 371 -0.49 -8.48 -37.01
C ALA A 371 -0.89 -9.44 -38.14
N VAL A 372 -0.80 -8.98 -39.37
CA VAL A 372 -1.04 -9.76 -40.57
C VAL A 372 0.14 -9.62 -41.52
N GLN A 373 0.23 -10.52 -42.49
CA GLN A 373 1.16 -10.37 -43.61
C GLN A 373 0.98 -8.99 -44.26
N ARG A 374 2.10 -8.41 -44.70
CA ARG A 374 2.11 -7.11 -45.38
C ARG A 374 1.23 -7.15 -46.62
N ASP A 375 0.46 -6.09 -46.83
CA ASP A 375 -0.46 -5.89 -47.95
C ASP A 375 -1.60 -6.92 -48.04
N SER A 376 -1.87 -7.64 -46.94
CA SER A 376 -2.94 -8.64 -46.89
C SER A 376 -4.34 -8.00 -46.86
N PRO A 377 -5.30 -8.48 -47.67
CA PRO A 377 -6.69 -8.02 -47.62
C PRO A 377 -7.39 -8.40 -46.31
N LEU A 378 -6.79 -9.26 -45.49
CA LEU A 378 -7.30 -9.60 -44.17
C LEU A 378 -7.30 -8.39 -43.23
N ARG A 379 -6.37 -7.44 -43.43
CA ARG A 379 -6.24 -6.24 -42.58
C ARG A 379 -7.54 -5.44 -42.52
N THR A 380 -8.16 -5.17 -43.66
CA THR A 380 -9.41 -4.38 -43.72
C THR A 380 -10.56 -5.14 -43.07
N LYS A 381 -10.69 -6.44 -43.34
CA LYS A 381 -11.70 -7.30 -42.70
C LYS A 381 -11.57 -7.33 -41.18
N LEU A 382 -10.34 -7.41 -40.65
CA LEU A 382 -10.09 -7.35 -39.21
C LEU A 382 -10.46 -5.97 -38.64
N ASN A 383 -10.10 -4.89 -39.33
CA ASN A 383 -10.39 -3.53 -38.89
C ASN A 383 -11.89 -3.27 -38.79
N ASP A 384 -12.66 -3.66 -39.81
CA ASP A 384 -14.10 -3.49 -39.84
C ASP A 384 -14.77 -4.30 -38.71
N ALA A 385 -14.33 -5.55 -38.51
CA ALA A 385 -14.86 -6.42 -37.47
C ALA A 385 -14.54 -5.89 -36.05
N ILE A 386 -13.29 -5.49 -35.77
CA ILE A 386 -12.90 -4.96 -34.46
C ILE A 386 -13.65 -3.65 -34.17
N THR A 387 -13.80 -2.78 -35.16
CA THR A 387 -14.54 -1.52 -35.01
C THR A 387 -16.01 -1.80 -34.70
N LYS A 388 -16.63 -2.77 -35.38
CA LYS A 388 -18.00 -3.19 -35.11
C LYS A 388 -18.16 -3.75 -33.68
N LEU A 389 -17.24 -4.62 -33.24
CA LEU A 389 -17.23 -5.17 -31.88
C LEU A 389 -17.02 -4.10 -30.80
N ALA A 390 -16.27 -3.04 -31.11
CA ALA A 390 -16.08 -1.89 -30.24
C ALA A 390 -17.40 -1.12 -30.05
N ILE A 391 -18.13 -0.85 -31.15
CA ILE A 391 -19.44 -0.18 -31.13
C ILE A 391 -20.47 -1.01 -30.34
N GLU A 392 -20.49 -2.32 -30.54
CA GLU A 392 -21.38 -3.26 -29.84
C GLU A 392 -21.00 -3.47 -28.36
N ARG A 393 -19.96 -2.79 -27.85
CA ARG A 393 -19.39 -2.96 -26.49
C ARG A 393 -18.94 -4.38 -26.16
N ARG A 394 -18.75 -5.23 -27.18
CA ARG A 394 -18.31 -6.61 -27.02
C ARG A 394 -16.88 -6.69 -26.49
N LEU A 395 -16.00 -5.78 -26.89
CA LEU A 395 -14.63 -5.69 -26.36
C LEU A 395 -14.60 -5.47 -24.84
N ASN A 396 -15.49 -4.61 -24.31
CA ASN A 396 -15.61 -4.36 -22.87
C ASN A 396 -16.17 -5.59 -22.13
N ALA A 397 -17.12 -6.31 -22.74
CA ALA A 397 -17.66 -7.54 -22.16
C ALA A 397 -16.59 -8.64 -22.08
N LEU A 398 -15.75 -8.78 -23.12
CA LEU A 398 -14.60 -9.68 -23.09
C LEU A 398 -13.56 -9.25 -22.06
N GLU A 399 -13.30 -7.94 -21.92
CA GLU A 399 -12.37 -7.43 -20.91
C GLU A 399 -12.87 -7.75 -19.50
N LYS A 400 -14.15 -7.50 -19.22
CA LYS A 400 -14.79 -7.84 -17.94
C LYS A 400 -14.72 -9.35 -17.66
N LYS A 401 -15.00 -10.20 -18.65
CA LYS A 401 -14.93 -11.66 -18.52
C LYS A 401 -13.53 -12.14 -18.09
N TRP A 402 -12.48 -11.62 -18.72
CA TRP A 402 -11.11 -12.10 -18.51
C TRP A 402 -10.34 -11.41 -17.38
N TRP A 403 -10.78 -10.23 -16.94
CA TRP A 403 -10.14 -9.49 -15.84
C TRP A 403 -10.99 -9.41 -14.57
N ASP A 404 -12.28 -9.14 -14.66
CA ASP A 404 -13.11 -8.98 -13.46
C ASP A 404 -13.70 -10.31 -12.99
N GLU A 405 -14.21 -11.12 -13.92
CA GLU A 405 -14.90 -12.39 -13.68
C GLU A 405 -13.99 -13.62 -13.91
N ASN A 406 -12.67 -13.41 -13.90
CA ASN A 406 -11.72 -14.46 -14.21
C ASN A 406 -11.82 -15.62 -13.18
N PRO A 407 -11.97 -16.89 -13.62
CA PRO A 407 -12.07 -18.03 -12.71
C PRO A 407 -10.81 -18.26 -11.86
N SER A 408 -9.64 -17.81 -12.34
CA SER A 408 -8.37 -17.90 -11.61
C SER A 408 -8.12 -16.72 -10.66
N ARG A 409 -9.08 -15.79 -10.54
CA ARG A 409 -8.96 -14.65 -9.64
C ARG A 409 -8.92 -15.12 -8.19
N ALA A 410 -7.88 -14.71 -7.46
CA ALA A 410 -7.82 -14.95 -6.03
C ALA A 410 -8.86 -14.09 -5.31
N ASN A 411 -9.50 -14.68 -4.29
CA ASN A 411 -10.39 -13.94 -3.41
C ASN A 411 -9.55 -13.09 -2.44
N CYS A 412 -9.15 -11.92 -2.91
CA CYS A 412 -8.40 -10.98 -2.09
C CYS A 412 -9.36 -10.17 -1.21
N PRO A 413 -9.04 -9.95 0.08
CA PRO A 413 -9.73 -8.92 0.83
C PRO A 413 -9.61 -7.64 0.03
N ALA A 414 -10.73 -6.94 -0.16
CA ALA A 414 -10.74 -5.65 -0.87
C ALA A 414 -9.54 -4.84 -0.36
N ASP A 415 -8.74 -4.31 -1.29
CA ASP A 415 -7.72 -3.34 -0.92
C ASP A 415 -8.44 -2.30 -0.10
N LYS A 416 -8.22 -2.32 1.22
CA LYS A 416 -8.75 -1.30 2.10
C LYS A 416 -8.11 -0.05 1.54
N ASP A 417 -8.90 0.73 0.80
CA ASP A 417 -8.45 2.00 0.28
C ASP A 417 -7.76 2.71 1.44
N PHE A 418 -6.64 3.35 1.20
CA PHE A 418 -5.93 4.11 2.23
C PHE A 418 -6.80 5.21 2.89
N ASN A 419 -7.99 5.46 2.33
CA ASN A 419 -9.06 6.32 2.83
C ASN A 419 -10.07 5.62 3.76
N ALA A 420 -9.93 4.32 4.01
CA ALA A 420 -10.70 3.62 5.03
C ALA A 420 -10.32 4.19 6.41
N GLY A 421 -11.34 4.51 7.22
CA GLY A 421 -11.15 5.00 8.58
C GLY A 421 -10.44 3.99 9.49
N PHE A 422 -10.34 4.31 10.80
CA PHE A 422 -9.75 3.41 11.79
C PHE A 422 -10.40 2.03 11.74
N ASP A 423 -9.59 0.98 11.64
CA ASP A 423 -10.08 -0.39 11.67
C ASP A 423 -10.46 -0.79 13.10
N VAL A 424 -11.30 -1.81 13.24
CA VAL A 424 -11.59 -2.40 14.56
C VAL A 424 -10.29 -2.93 15.18
N ASP A 425 -9.39 -3.47 14.36
CA ASP A 425 -8.07 -3.94 14.80
C ASP A 425 -7.20 -2.79 15.35
N ASP A 426 -7.32 -1.58 14.79
CA ASP A 426 -6.58 -0.40 15.26
C ASP A 426 -7.10 0.10 16.62
N LEU A 427 -8.40 -0.09 16.89
CA LEU A 427 -9.06 0.29 18.14
C LEU A 427 -9.23 -0.87 19.13
N ALA A 428 -8.84 -2.10 18.78
CA ALA A 428 -9.07 -3.29 19.61
C ALA A 428 -8.49 -3.13 21.02
N VAL A 429 -7.36 -2.44 21.14
CA VAL A 429 -6.68 -2.25 22.42
C VAL A 429 -7.41 -1.26 23.33
N THR A 430 -8.05 -0.23 22.78
CA THR A 430 -8.84 0.70 23.61
C THR A 430 -10.07 -0.01 24.19
N PHE A 431 -10.71 -0.89 23.41
CA PHE A 431 -11.78 -1.75 23.91
C PHE A 431 -11.30 -2.74 24.98
N LEU A 432 -10.14 -3.36 24.79
CA LEU A 432 -9.57 -4.29 25.77
C LEU A 432 -9.21 -3.59 27.09
N LEU A 433 -8.71 -2.35 27.05
CA LEU A 433 -8.42 -1.55 28.25
C LEU A 433 -9.68 -1.24 29.06
N ILE A 434 -10.80 -0.96 28.40
CA ILE A 434 -12.09 -0.73 29.08
C ILE A 434 -12.53 -2.01 29.81
N LEU A 435 -12.44 -3.16 29.14
CA LEU A 435 -12.76 -4.46 29.75
C LEU A 435 -11.86 -4.75 30.96
N LEU A 436 -10.56 -4.47 30.83
CA LEU A 436 -9.62 -4.61 31.94
C LEU A 436 -9.99 -3.68 33.10
N GLY A 437 -10.34 -2.42 32.84
CA GLY A 437 -10.80 -1.47 33.86
C GLY A 437 -12.04 -1.93 34.62
N ILE A 438 -13.05 -2.43 33.90
CA ILE A 438 -14.28 -2.98 34.50
C ILE A 438 -13.96 -4.23 35.34
N SER A 439 -13.13 -5.13 34.82
CA SER A 439 -12.74 -6.34 35.55
C SER A 439 -12.02 -6.02 36.87
N LEU A 440 -11.15 -5.00 36.85
CA LEU A 440 -10.40 -4.55 38.01
C LEU A 440 -11.33 -3.87 39.04
N ALA A 441 -12.33 -3.11 38.58
CA ALA A 441 -13.36 -2.53 39.45
C ALA A 441 -14.20 -3.60 40.17
N VAL A 442 -14.63 -4.64 39.45
CA VAL A 442 -15.34 -5.79 40.03
C VAL A 442 -14.46 -6.51 41.04
N LEU A 443 -13.18 -6.74 40.72
CA LEU A 443 -12.22 -7.36 41.62
C LEU A 443 -12.02 -6.55 42.91
N ILE A 444 -11.89 -5.22 42.83
CA ILE A 444 -11.80 -4.34 44.01
C ILE A 444 -13.08 -4.42 44.86
N LEU A 445 -14.27 -4.45 44.24
CA LEU A 445 -15.54 -4.59 44.95
C LEU A 445 -15.59 -5.92 45.71
N CYS A 446 -15.23 -7.03 45.05
CA CYS A 446 -15.16 -8.35 45.68
C CYS A 446 -14.19 -8.36 46.87
N LEU A 447 -12.98 -7.81 46.70
CA LEU A 447 -11.99 -7.72 47.78
C LEU A 447 -12.50 -6.90 48.97
N ARG A 448 -13.15 -5.75 48.71
CA ARG A 448 -13.75 -4.92 49.77
C ARG A 448 -14.89 -5.62 50.48
N TYR A 449 -15.74 -6.33 49.74
CA TYR A 449 -16.83 -7.10 50.31
C TYR A 449 -16.31 -8.25 51.19
N CYS A 450 -15.33 -9.02 50.71
CA CYS A 450 -14.68 -10.06 51.49
C CYS A 450 -14.02 -9.50 52.76
N TRP A 451 -13.34 -8.37 52.66
CA TRP A 451 -12.73 -7.70 53.81
C TRP A 451 -13.78 -7.22 54.83
N TYR A 452 -14.90 -6.68 54.35
CA TYR A 452 -16.03 -6.28 55.18
C TYR A 452 -16.64 -7.47 55.92
N CYS A 453 -16.92 -8.57 55.22
CA CYS A 453 -17.43 -9.81 55.83
C CYS A 453 -16.44 -10.40 56.85
N TYR A 454 -15.13 -10.36 56.55
CA TYR A 454 -14.09 -10.79 57.49
C TYR A 454 -14.07 -9.92 58.76
N GLN A 455 -14.16 -8.61 58.62
CA GLN A 455 -14.28 -7.70 59.78
C GLN A 455 -15.56 -7.94 60.58
N LEU A 456 -16.69 -8.15 59.91
CA LEU A 456 -17.97 -8.41 60.54
C LEU A 456 -17.91 -9.70 61.37
N ASN A 457 -17.38 -10.78 60.81
CA ASN A 457 -17.17 -12.04 61.53
C ASN A 457 -16.21 -11.90 62.72
N ARG A 458 -15.15 -11.08 62.60
CA ARG A 458 -14.26 -10.76 63.73
C ARG A 458 -15.00 -9.98 64.83
N ARG A 459 -15.87 -9.04 64.48
CA ARG A 459 -16.68 -8.28 65.46
C ARG A 459 -17.72 -9.19 66.14
N ILE A 460 -18.41 -10.05 65.39
CA ILE A 460 -19.36 -11.04 65.93
C ILE A 460 -18.66 -11.99 66.89
N LYS A 461 -17.48 -12.53 66.54
CA LYS A 461 -16.68 -13.38 67.45
C LYS A 461 -16.28 -12.65 68.75
N LYS A 462 -15.91 -11.36 68.68
CA LYS A 462 -15.60 -10.56 69.88
C LYS A 462 -16.84 -10.33 70.77
N VAL A 463 -18.00 -10.06 70.19
CA VAL A 463 -19.26 -9.89 70.95
C VAL A 463 -19.72 -11.21 71.58
N GLY A 464 -19.57 -12.34 70.88
CA GLY A 464 -19.85 -13.67 71.44
C GLY A 464 -18.95 -14.04 72.63
N LEU A 465 -17.66 -13.68 72.57
CA LEU A 465 -16.72 -13.83 73.70
C LEU A 465 -17.05 -12.93 74.90
N TYR A 466 -17.55 -11.71 74.66
CA TYR A 466 -18.02 -10.80 75.72
C TYR A 466 -19.34 -11.26 76.37
N ALA A 467 -20.27 -11.83 75.59
CA ALA A 467 -21.51 -12.36 76.11
C ALA A 467 -21.27 -13.60 76.99
N THR A 468 -20.43 -14.53 76.54
CA THR A 468 -20.08 -15.76 77.29
C THR A 468 -19.34 -15.45 78.60
N THR A 469 -18.42 -14.49 78.62
CA THR A 469 -17.73 -14.05 79.85
C THR A 469 -18.66 -13.35 80.84
N ARG A 470 -19.61 -12.54 80.36
CA ARG A 470 -20.61 -11.86 81.22
C ARG A 470 -21.65 -12.82 81.79
N PHE A 471 -22.06 -13.84 81.05
CA PHE A 471 -22.94 -14.90 81.57
C PHE A 471 -22.23 -15.84 82.55
N ALA A 472 -20.92 -16.06 82.39
CA ALA A 472 -20.11 -16.81 83.36
C ALA A 472 -19.93 -16.05 84.70
N SER A 473 -19.85 -14.71 84.68
CA SER A 473 -19.72 -13.90 85.91
C SER A 473 -21.04 -13.71 86.67
N ARG A 474 -22.21 -13.96 86.04
CA ARG A 474 -23.53 -13.89 86.70
C ARG A 474 -23.96 -15.21 87.36
N ARG A 475 -23.20 -16.29 87.18
CA ARG A 475 -23.45 -17.62 87.78
C ARG A 475 -22.54 -17.93 88.98
N LYS A 476 -21.76 -16.97 89.47
CA LYS A 476 -20.96 -17.10 90.69
C LYS A 476 -21.56 -16.29 91.82
#